data_AF-A0A3E0X1Y3-F1
#
_entry.id   AF-A0A3E0X1Y3-F1
#
_cell.length_a   1.000
_cell.length_b   1.000
_cell.length_c   1.000
_cell.angle_alpha   90.00
_cell.angle_beta   90.00
_cell.angle_gamma   90.00
#
_symmetry.space_group_name_H-M   'P 1'
#
loop_
_entity.id
_entity.type
_entity.pdbx_description
1 polymer ?
#
loop_
_entity_poly.entity_id
_entity_poly.type
_entity_poly.pdbx_seq_one_letter_code
_entity_poly.pdbx_strand_id
1 'polypeptide(L)'
;MRGLLNRPKMSFTDGIASRFAFWIINRKGPPDDLVLRDLERERKRHLARLSVEIAFYLTIGLAMLAFFPEWWLVIIALVAGLSIPKMWQLGRDYIATPTLLQPANRVEGLLDEVEKARQQSETVAQYYREIEQLKRPILRIEAIAMATVPRLNEKDWLE
;
A
#
# COMPACT_ATOMS: atom_id res chain seq x y z
N MET A 1 4.23 -6.16 31.19
CA MET A 1 3.21 -5.42 30.40
C MET A 1 3.93 -4.69 29.28
N ARG A 2 4.21 -5.39 28.17
CA ARG A 2 4.89 -4.81 27.00
C ARG A 2 3.87 -4.04 26.19
N GLY A 3 4.22 -2.80 25.86
CA GLY A 3 3.32 -1.80 25.30
C GLY A 3 2.54 -2.32 24.11
N LEU A 4 1.22 -2.20 24.24
CA LEU A 4 0.26 -1.85 23.17
C LEU A 4 0.68 -0.52 22.51
N LEU A 5 1.93 -0.40 22.08
CA LEU A 5 2.34 0.65 21.17
C LEU A 5 1.60 0.34 19.88
N ASN A 6 0.57 1.16 19.62
CA ASN A 6 0.01 1.42 18.31
C ASN A 6 1.10 1.24 17.25
N ARG A 7 1.21 0.04 16.66
CA ARG A 7 1.92 -0.09 15.40
C ARG A 7 1.17 0.85 14.47
N PRO A 8 1.79 1.92 13.96
CA PRO A 8 1.12 2.80 13.02
C PRO A 8 0.52 1.90 11.95
N LYS A 9 -0.79 2.03 11.73
CA LYS A 9 -1.51 1.18 10.78
C LYS A 9 -0.81 1.39 9.44
N MET A 10 0.00 0.41 9.03
CA MET A 10 0.83 0.50 7.83
C MET A 10 -0.07 0.96 6.68
N SER A 11 0.41 1.91 5.87
CA SER A 11 -0.37 2.32 4.72
C SER A 11 -0.67 1.09 3.85
N PHE A 12 -1.81 1.08 3.16
CA PHE A 12 -2.17 -0.04 2.29
C PHE A 12 -1.02 -0.38 1.30
N THR A 13 -0.34 0.66 0.82
CA THR A 13 0.86 0.59 0.00
C THR A 13 2.03 -0.15 0.67
N ASP A 14 2.36 0.19 1.93
CA ASP A 14 3.44 -0.47 2.68
C ASP A 14 3.12 -1.95 2.98
N GLY A 15 1.84 -2.24 3.20
CA GLY A 15 1.33 -3.60 3.38
C GLY A 15 1.49 -4.46 2.13
N ILE A 16 1.22 -3.92 0.93
CA ILE A 16 1.43 -4.68 -0.31
C ILE A 16 2.93 -4.83 -0.61
N ALA A 17 3.74 -3.77 -0.44
CA ALA A 17 5.19 -3.86 -0.64
C ALA A 17 5.82 -4.92 0.29
N SER A 18 5.34 -5.01 1.53
CA SER A 18 5.77 -6.04 2.50
C SER A 18 5.38 -7.46 2.06
N ARG A 19 4.19 -7.66 1.45
CA ARG A 19 3.79 -8.95 0.86
C ARG A 19 4.70 -9.36 -0.30
N PHE A 20 5.11 -8.41 -1.14
CA PHE A 20 6.07 -8.67 -2.21
C PHE A 20 7.47 -8.97 -1.66
N ALA A 21 7.93 -8.22 -0.64
CA ALA A 21 9.19 -8.51 0.02
C ALA A 21 9.19 -9.93 0.60
N PHE A 22 8.08 -10.37 1.19
CA PHE A 22 7.91 -11.74 1.65
C PHE A 22 8.04 -12.77 0.51
N TRP A 23 7.45 -12.54 -0.67
CA TRP A 23 7.63 -13.43 -1.82
C TRP A 23 9.09 -13.53 -2.26
N ILE A 24 9.78 -12.40 -2.34
CA ILE A 24 11.20 -12.33 -2.72
C ILE A 24 12.06 -13.09 -1.71
N ILE A 25 11.89 -12.83 -0.41
CA ILE A 25 12.63 -13.51 0.67
C ILE A 25 12.43 -15.02 0.62
N ASN A 26 11.19 -15.46 0.42
CA ASN A 26 10.85 -16.88 0.32
C ASN A 26 11.15 -17.50 -1.05
N ARG A 27 11.84 -16.77 -1.94
CA ARG A 27 12.24 -17.22 -3.28
C ARG A 27 11.06 -17.79 -4.09
N LYS A 28 9.87 -17.20 -3.89
CA LYS A 28 8.73 -17.50 -4.75
C LYS A 28 8.93 -16.78 -6.07
N GLY A 29 8.56 -17.45 -7.15
CA GLY A 29 8.59 -16.85 -8.47
C GLY A 29 7.80 -15.53 -8.50
N PRO A 30 8.15 -14.62 -9.43
CA PRO A 30 7.43 -13.37 -9.60
C PRO A 30 5.92 -13.58 -9.76
N PRO A 31 5.09 -12.71 -9.16
CA PRO A 31 3.64 -12.85 -9.24
C PRO A 31 3.16 -12.74 -10.68
N ASP A 32 2.21 -13.59 -11.03
CA ASP A 32 1.59 -13.62 -12.34
C ASP A 32 0.49 -12.55 -12.49
N ASP A 33 -0.04 -12.43 -13.70
CA ASP A 33 -1.12 -11.50 -14.00
C ASP A 33 -2.38 -11.72 -13.14
N LEU A 34 -2.64 -12.95 -12.69
CA LEU A 34 -3.79 -13.26 -11.84
C LEU A 34 -3.63 -12.61 -10.47
N VAL A 35 -2.46 -12.78 -9.84
CA VAL A 35 -2.13 -12.16 -8.56
C VAL A 35 -2.17 -10.63 -8.65
N LEU A 36 -1.65 -10.05 -9.75
CA LEU A 36 -1.70 -8.61 -9.98
C LEU A 36 -3.15 -8.09 -10.13
N ARG A 37 -4.01 -8.83 -10.84
CA ARG A 37 -5.44 -8.50 -10.95
C ARG A 37 -6.17 -8.62 -9.61
N ASP A 38 -5.84 -9.61 -8.79
CA ASP A 38 -6.43 -9.76 -7.46
C ASP A 38 -6.03 -8.63 -6.52
N LEU A 39 -4.78 -8.16 -6.59
CA LEU A 39 -4.34 -6.96 -5.88
C LEU A 39 -5.10 -5.71 -6.35
N GLU A 40 -5.35 -5.59 -7.66
CA GLU A 40 -6.17 -4.49 -8.17
C GLU A 40 -7.64 -4.61 -7.71
N ARG A 41 -8.19 -5.82 -7.59
CA ARG A 41 -9.52 -6.03 -7.01
C ARG A 41 -9.55 -5.70 -5.52
N GLU A 42 -8.54 -6.09 -4.75
CA GLU A 42 -8.37 -5.73 -3.34
C GLU A 42 -8.31 -4.21 -3.19
N ARG A 43 -7.54 -3.51 -4.04
CA ARG A 43 -7.51 -2.03 -4.11
C ARG A 43 -8.91 -1.47 -4.34
N LYS A 44 -9.62 -1.93 -5.38
CA LYS A 44 -10.97 -1.43 -5.72
C LYS A 44 -11.93 -1.63 -4.55
N ARG A 45 -11.88 -2.79 -3.87
CA ARG A 45 -12.69 -3.06 -2.68
C ARG A 45 -12.31 -2.16 -1.50
N HIS A 46 -11.01 -1.93 -1.28
CA HIS A 46 -10.53 -1.04 -0.23
C HIS A 46 -11.01 0.40 -0.44
N LEU A 47 -10.84 0.93 -1.65
CA LEU A 47 -11.32 2.26 -2.03
C LEU A 47 -12.84 2.36 -1.92
N ALA A 48 -13.57 1.34 -2.39
CA ALA A 48 -15.03 1.30 -2.25
C ALA A 48 -15.47 1.34 -0.77
N ARG A 49 -14.78 0.59 0.11
CA ARG A 49 -15.06 0.62 1.55
C ARG A 49 -14.81 2.01 2.14
N LEU A 50 -13.69 2.64 1.82
CA LEU A 50 -13.41 4.01 2.27
C LEU A 50 -14.47 5.01 1.78
N SER A 51 -14.88 4.91 0.51
CA SER A 51 -15.96 5.74 -0.04
C SER A 51 -17.29 5.53 0.66
N VAL A 52 -17.66 4.27 0.97
CA VAL A 52 -18.89 3.95 1.72
C VAL A 52 -18.82 4.51 3.14
N GLU A 53 -17.67 4.41 3.82
CA GLU A 53 -17.49 4.98 5.16
C GLU A 53 -17.64 6.50 5.16
N ILE A 54 -17.08 7.19 4.17
CA ILE A 54 -17.25 8.65 4.01
C ILE A 54 -18.73 8.99 3.76
N ALA A 55 -19.39 8.29 2.84
CA ALA A 55 -20.80 8.51 2.54
C ALA A 55 -21.70 8.27 3.76
N PHE A 56 -21.38 7.27 4.57
CA PHE A 56 -22.10 6.96 5.81
C PHE A 56 -22.00 8.12 6.82
N TYR A 57 -20.79 8.65 7.08
CA TYR A 57 -20.64 9.78 7.99
C TYR A 57 -21.33 11.06 7.49
N LEU A 58 -21.27 11.32 6.19
CA LEU A 58 -21.98 12.46 5.59
C LEU A 58 -23.49 12.31 5.70
N THR A 59 -24.03 11.09 5.47
CA THR A 59 -25.46 10.82 5.56
C THR A 59 -25.97 10.96 7.00
N ILE A 60 -25.23 10.43 7.98
CA ILE A 60 -25.54 10.63 9.40
C ILE A 60 -25.47 12.11 9.76
N GLY A 61 -24.45 12.83 9.30
CA GLY A 61 -24.29 14.26 9.52
C GLY A 61 -25.49 15.07 9.02
N LEU A 62 -25.93 14.80 7.79
CA LEU A 62 -27.10 15.44 7.18
C LEU A 62 -28.39 15.11 7.94
N ALA A 63 -28.58 13.85 8.35
CA ALA A 63 -29.73 13.46 9.16
C ALA A 63 -29.73 14.19 10.52
N MET A 64 -28.59 14.23 11.21
CA MET A 64 -28.45 14.95 12.48
C MET A 64 -28.74 16.45 12.32
N LEU A 65 -28.30 17.09 11.23
CA LEU A 65 -28.61 18.48 10.93
C LEU A 65 -30.11 18.71 10.70
N ALA A 66 -30.81 17.74 10.10
CA ALA A 66 -32.26 17.83 9.87
C ALA A 66 -33.06 17.71 11.18
N PHE A 67 -32.59 16.91 12.14
CA PHE A 67 -33.27 16.71 13.43
C PHE A 67 -32.83 17.69 14.52
N PHE A 68 -31.59 18.22 14.45
CA PHE A 68 -30.97 19.08 15.46
C PHE A 68 -30.25 20.27 14.81
N PRO A 69 -30.98 21.16 14.11
CA PRO A 69 -30.37 22.25 13.34
C PRO A 69 -29.62 23.26 14.21
N GLU A 70 -30.01 23.44 15.48
CA GLU A 70 -29.34 24.34 16.41
C GLU A 70 -27.92 23.87 16.81
N TRP A 71 -27.60 22.58 16.65
CA TRP A 71 -26.28 21.98 16.94
C TRP A 71 -25.36 21.92 15.72
N TRP A 72 -25.65 22.66 14.66
CA TRP A 72 -25.01 22.53 13.36
C TRP A 72 -23.47 22.61 13.40
N LEU A 73 -22.90 23.53 14.19
CA LEU A 73 -21.44 23.67 14.33
C LEU A 73 -20.79 22.41 14.89
N VAL A 74 -21.40 21.78 15.89
CA VAL A 74 -20.90 20.57 16.54
C VAL A 74 -21.00 19.37 15.59
N ILE A 75 -22.13 19.26 14.88
CA ILE A 75 -22.37 18.19 13.91
C ILE A 75 -21.37 18.30 12.74
N ILE A 76 -21.18 19.50 12.18
CA ILE A 76 -20.21 19.72 11.11
C ILE A 76 -18.79 19.39 11.59
N ALA A 77 -18.39 19.85 12.77
CA ALA A 77 -17.06 19.56 13.32
C ALA A 77 -16.84 18.06 13.50
N LEU A 78 -17.83 17.32 14.00
CA LEU A 78 -17.76 15.87 14.19
C LEU A 78 -17.65 15.12 12.85
N VAL A 79 -18.50 15.47 11.89
CA VAL A 79 -18.51 14.87 10.55
C VAL A 79 -17.21 15.17 9.81
N ALA A 80 -16.73 16.41 9.87
CA ALA A 80 -15.46 16.82 9.29
C ALA A 80 -14.29 16.08 9.93
N GLY A 81 -14.25 15.99 11.26
CA GLY A 81 -13.20 15.27 12.00
C GLY A 81 -13.09 13.79 11.64
N LEU A 82 -14.23 13.14 11.32
CA LEU A 82 -14.26 11.73 10.92
C LEU A 82 -14.03 11.53 9.41
N SER A 83 -14.52 12.46 8.58
CA SER A 83 -14.55 12.30 7.11
C SER A 83 -13.30 12.83 6.42
N ILE A 84 -12.71 13.93 6.91
CA ILE A 84 -11.52 14.55 6.30
C ILE A 84 -10.32 13.59 6.27
N PRO A 85 -9.96 12.89 7.37
CA PRO A 85 -8.86 11.93 7.33
C PRO A 85 -9.10 10.80 6.34
N LYS A 86 -10.35 10.33 6.21
CA LYS A 86 -10.72 9.27 5.27
C LYS A 86 -10.72 9.75 3.82
N MET A 87 -11.18 10.97 3.56
CA MET A 87 -11.10 11.59 2.23
C MET A 87 -9.66 11.81 1.80
N TRP A 88 -8.80 12.27 2.71
CA TRP A 88 -7.37 12.40 2.47
C TRP A 88 -6.72 11.05 2.16
N GLN A 89 -7.01 10.02 2.97
CA GLN A 89 -6.53 8.66 2.73
C GLN A 89 -7.04 8.11 1.39
N LEU A 90 -8.32 8.29 1.08
CA LEU A 90 -8.93 7.86 -0.18
C LEU A 90 -8.24 8.54 -1.37
N GLY A 91 -8.03 9.86 -1.32
CA GLY A 91 -7.35 10.61 -2.38
C GLY A 91 -5.90 10.16 -2.57
N ARG A 92 -5.16 9.98 -1.47
CA ARG A 92 -3.79 9.48 -1.52
C ARG A 92 -3.72 8.07 -2.10
N ASP A 93 -4.55 7.15 -1.62
CA ASP A 93 -4.50 5.75 -2.03
C ASP A 93 -5.08 5.58 -3.47
N TYR A 94 -6.00 6.45 -3.90
CA TYR A 94 -6.49 6.51 -5.27
C TYR A 94 -5.38 6.87 -6.27
N ILE A 95 -4.44 7.75 -5.90
CA ILE A 95 -3.34 8.18 -6.78
C ILE A 95 -2.10 7.28 -6.61
N ALA A 96 -1.73 6.95 -5.37
CA ALA A 96 -0.50 6.25 -5.07
C ALA A 96 -0.55 4.77 -5.47
N THR A 97 -1.68 4.09 -5.23
CA THR A 97 -1.75 2.63 -5.41
C THR A 97 -1.73 2.18 -6.88
N PRO A 98 -2.35 2.88 -7.86
CA PRO A 98 -2.15 2.56 -9.28
C PRO A 98 -0.69 2.69 -9.73
N THR A 99 0.04 3.64 -9.16
CA THR A 99 1.45 3.91 -9.49
C THR A 99 2.37 2.75 -9.10
N LEU A 100 1.96 1.92 -8.13
CA LEU A 100 2.71 0.73 -7.71
C LEU A 100 2.76 -0.36 -8.79
N LEU A 101 1.74 -0.44 -9.65
CA LEU A 101 1.67 -1.40 -10.74
C LEU A 101 2.27 -0.86 -12.05
N GLN A 102 2.77 0.37 -12.05
CA GLN A 102 3.46 0.93 -13.21
C GLN A 102 4.90 0.41 -13.29
N PRO A 103 5.51 0.40 -14.49
CA PRO A 103 6.92 0.12 -14.65
C PRO A 103 7.80 1.03 -13.78
N ALA A 104 8.86 0.46 -13.17
CA ALA A 104 9.76 1.17 -12.27
C ALA A 104 10.56 2.29 -12.96
N ASN A 105 10.78 2.20 -14.28
CA ASN A 105 11.52 3.19 -15.07
C ASN A 105 10.85 4.57 -15.18
N ARG A 106 9.57 4.70 -14.77
CA ARG A 106 8.89 6.00 -14.68
C ARG A 106 9.32 6.82 -13.46
N VAL A 107 10.23 6.26 -12.66
CA VAL A 107 10.67 6.80 -11.37
C VAL A 107 12.19 6.86 -11.41
N GLU A 108 12.73 8.06 -11.57
CA GLU A 108 14.17 8.27 -11.54
C GLU A 108 14.74 7.79 -10.19
N GLY A 109 15.81 6.99 -10.24
CA GLY A 109 16.55 6.50 -9.08
C GLY A 109 16.10 5.15 -8.50
N LEU A 110 14.90 4.65 -8.80
CA LEU A 110 14.42 3.41 -8.16
C LEU A 110 15.14 2.15 -8.68
N LEU A 111 15.52 2.14 -9.97
CA LEU A 111 16.29 1.04 -10.56
C LEU A 111 17.74 1.01 -10.05
N ASP A 112 18.32 2.17 -9.75
CA ASP A 112 19.66 2.26 -9.16
C ASP A 112 19.68 1.68 -7.74
N GLU A 113 18.60 1.88 -6.97
CA GLU A 113 18.43 1.24 -5.66
C GLU A 113 18.28 -0.28 -5.78
N VAL A 114 17.55 -0.76 -6.79
CA VAL A 114 17.44 -2.20 -7.07
C VAL A 114 18.80 -2.79 -7.44
N GLU A 115 19.61 -2.10 -8.25
CA GLU A 115 20.94 -2.59 -8.62
C GLU A 115 21.87 -2.65 -7.39
N LYS A 116 21.82 -1.66 -6.51
CA LYS A 116 22.55 -1.70 -5.23
C LYS A 116 22.08 -2.87 -4.36
N ALA A 117 20.77 -3.08 -4.25
CA ALA A 117 20.20 -4.20 -3.50
C ALA A 117 20.60 -5.57 -4.10
N ARG A 118 20.68 -5.65 -5.43
CA ARG A 118 21.15 -6.83 -6.18
C ARG A 118 22.58 -7.21 -5.80
N GLN A 119 23.45 -6.22 -5.64
CA GLN A 119 24.85 -6.43 -5.25
C GLN A 119 24.98 -6.86 -3.78
N GLN A 120 24.03 -6.48 -2.93
CA GLN A 120 24.05 -6.73 -1.49
C GLN A 120 23.37 -8.03 -1.08
N SER A 121 22.45 -8.58 -1.90
CA SER A 121 21.64 -9.75 -1.56
C SER A 121 21.51 -10.71 -2.74
N GLU A 122 21.99 -11.94 -2.56
CA GLU A 122 21.83 -13.02 -3.55
C GLU A 122 20.35 -13.34 -3.81
N THR A 123 19.50 -13.22 -2.78
CA THR A 123 18.05 -13.40 -2.89
C THR A 123 17.43 -12.39 -3.87
N VAL A 124 17.81 -11.12 -3.76
CA VAL A 124 17.35 -10.08 -4.71
C VAL A 124 17.91 -10.35 -6.10
N ALA A 125 19.18 -10.75 -6.22
CA ALA A 125 19.81 -11.07 -7.50
C ALA A 125 19.17 -12.26 -8.22
N GLN A 126 18.75 -13.29 -7.49
CA GLN A 126 18.04 -14.42 -8.05
C GLN A 126 16.66 -14.01 -8.56
N TYR A 127 15.89 -13.28 -7.75
CA TYR A 127 14.56 -12.82 -8.13
C TYR A 127 14.61 -11.86 -9.35
N TYR A 128 15.62 -10.99 -9.43
CA TYR A 128 15.83 -10.14 -10.60
C TYR A 128 16.08 -10.95 -11.88
N ARG A 129 16.91 -12.00 -11.81
CA ARG A 129 17.17 -12.91 -12.94
C ARG A 129 15.89 -13.59 -13.43
N GLU A 130 15.01 -14.00 -12.52
CA GLU A 130 13.72 -14.61 -12.87
C GLU A 130 12.81 -13.62 -13.62
N ILE A 131 12.76 -12.36 -13.19
CA ILE A 131 11.99 -11.34 -13.91
C ILE A 131 12.56 -11.06 -15.30
N GLU A 132 13.89 -10.98 -15.42
CA GLU A 132 14.57 -10.76 -16.70
C GLU A 132 14.25 -11.87 -17.71
N GLN A 133 14.22 -13.14 -17.26
CA GLN A 133 13.84 -14.28 -18.10
C GLN A 133 12.41 -14.19 -18.64
N LEU A 134 11.49 -13.59 -17.88
CA LEU A 134 10.11 -13.37 -18.31
C LEU A 134 9.96 -12.23 -19.33
N LYS A 135 11.03 -11.49 -19.64
CA LYS A 135 11.05 -10.36 -20.58
C LYS A 135 9.98 -9.30 -20.29
N ARG A 136 9.59 -9.15 -19.02
CA ARG A 136 8.60 -8.16 -18.57
C ARG A 136 9.30 -7.01 -17.84
N PRO A 137 8.75 -5.79 -17.90
CA PRO A 137 9.29 -4.68 -17.10
C PRO A 137 9.11 -4.97 -15.60
N ILE A 138 10.09 -4.58 -14.80
CA ILE A 138 9.99 -4.60 -13.33
C ILE A 138 8.93 -3.59 -12.92
N LEU A 139 7.97 -4.04 -12.12
CA LEU A 139 6.94 -3.17 -11.55
C LEU A 139 7.52 -2.33 -10.41
N ARG A 140 6.98 -1.13 -10.20
CA ARG A 140 7.42 -0.25 -9.12
C ARG A 140 7.30 -0.92 -7.75
N ILE A 141 6.25 -1.71 -7.53
CA ILE A 141 6.08 -2.45 -6.27
C ILE A 141 7.16 -3.51 -6.04
N GLU A 142 7.60 -4.17 -7.11
CA GLU A 142 8.68 -5.15 -7.05
C GLU A 142 10.00 -4.46 -6.77
N ALA A 143 10.27 -3.33 -7.44
CA ALA A 143 11.46 -2.54 -7.20
C ALA A 143 11.53 -1.99 -5.76
N ILE A 144 10.42 -1.47 -5.22
CA ILE A 144 10.34 -1.04 -3.82
C ILE A 144 10.62 -2.22 -2.87
N ALA A 145 9.99 -3.37 -3.13
CA ALA A 145 10.19 -4.56 -2.32
C ALA A 145 11.67 -5.02 -2.36
N MET A 146 12.26 -5.13 -3.55
CA MET A 146 13.67 -5.50 -3.73
C MET A 146 14.62 -4.53 -3.02
N ALA A 147 14.38 -3.21 -3.10
CA ALA A 147 15.21 -2.22 -2.40
C ALA A 147 15.10 -2.31 -0.87
N THR A 148 13.96 -2.83 -0.37
CA THR A 148 13.70 -2.96 1.07
C THR A 148 14.22 -4.28 1.64
N VAL A 149 14.23 -5.36 0.85
CA VAL A 149 14.64 -6.71 1.30
C VAL A 149 16.00 -6.74 1.99
N PRO A 150 17.11 -6.16 1.47
CA PRO A 150 18.40 -6.17 2.16
C PRO A 150 18.41 -5.44 3.51
N ARG A 151 17.44 -4.55 3.75
CA ARG A 151 17.31 -3.77 5.00
C ARG A 151 16.47 -4.50 6.05
N LEU A 152 15.65 -5.45 5.63
CA LEU A 152 14.92 -6.36 6.50
C LEU A 152 15.93 -7.44 6.89
N ASN A 153 16.67 -7.22 7.98
CA ASN A 153 17.65 -8.16 8.51
C ASN A 153 17.08 -9.59 8.42
N GLU A 154 17.77 -10.53 7.74
CA GLU A 154 17.22 -11.87 7.44
C GLU A 154 16.76 -12.63 8.70
N LYS A 155 17.26 -12.25 9.88
CA LYS A 155 16.88 -12.79 11.18
C LYS A 155 15.57 -12.23 11.76
N ASP A 156 15.17 -11.01 11.41
CA ASP A 156 14.02 -10.32 12.02
C ASP A 156 12.65 -10.82 11.50
N TRP A 157 12.63 -11.68 10.48
CA TRP A 157 11.40 -12.23 9.86
C TRP A 157 11.19 -13.73 10.08
N LEU A 158 12.20 -14.44 10.56
CA LEU A 158 12.14 -15.88 10.83
C LEU A 158 11.76 -16.19 12.29
N GLU A 159 11.69 -15.16 13.15
CA GLU A 159 11.16 -15.20 14.52
C GLU A 159 9.67 -14.81 14.58
#